data_AF-A0A1I8JN95-F1
#
_entry.id   AF-A0A1I8JN95-F1
#
_cell.length_a   1.000
_cell.length_b   1.000
_cell.length_c   1.000
_cell.angle_alpha   90.00
_cell.angle_beta   90.00
_cell.angle_gamma   90.00
#
_symmetry.space_group_name_H-M   'P 1'
#
loop_
_entity.id
_entity.type
_entity.pdbx_description
1 polymer ?
#
loop_
_entity_poly.entity_id
_entity_poly.type
_entity_poly.pdbx_seq_one_letter_code
_entity_poly.pdbx_strand_id
1 'polypeptide(L)' 'MGRRPFPTSRLGQRFVKKALKCQPDESLFLYVNQAFLPAPDRDFGGLYDCFGADGKLTLHYCKTQAWG' A
#
# COMPACT_ATOMS: atom_id res chain seq x y z
N MET A 1 4.50 12.79 23.61
CA MET A 1 4.10 11.53 22.94
C MET A 1 4.47 11.62 21.47
N GLY A 2 5.70 11.23 21.12
CA GLY A 2 6.19 11.34 19.75
C GLY A 2 5.61 10.24 18.87
N ARG A 3 4.81 10.60 17.86
CA ARG A 3 4.39 9.68 16.81
C ARG A 3 5.66 9.16 16.14
N ARG A 4 5.95 7.86 16.28
CA ARG A 4 7.13 7.25 15.66
C ARG A 4 7.04 7.47 14.14
N PRO A 5 8.05 8.08 13.49
CA PRO A 5 8.03 8.27 12.06
C PRO A 5 8.05 6.87 11.42
N PHE A 6 6.97 6.51 10.72
CA PHE A 6 7.02 5.36 9.83
C PHE A 6 8.13 5.62 8.81
N PRO A 7 9.07 4.68 8.59
CA PRO A 7 10.15 4.88 7.64
C PRO A 7 9.57 5.15 6.24
N THR A 8 9.67 6.40 5.81
CA THR A 8 9.18 7.01 4.55
C THR A 8 9.96 6.56 3.33
N SER A 9 10.52 5.35 3.35
CA SER A 9 11.50 4.92 2.38
C SER A 9 10.94 3.83 1.48
N ARG A 10 10.22 4.23 0.42
CA ARG A 10 10.21 3.56 -0.90
C ARG A 10 9.94 2.05 -0.92
N LEU A 11 9.26 1.54 0.10
CA LEU A 11 9.14 0.10 0.28
C LEU A 11 7.72 -0.38 0.04
N GLY A 12 6.75 0.48 -0.26
CA GLY A 12 5.34 0.12 -0.07
C GLY A 12 4.90 -1.16 -0.79
N GLN A 13 4.84 -1.12 -2.12
CA GLN A 13 4.36 -2.25 -2.92
C GLN A 13 5.34 -3.43 -2.93
N ARG A 14 6.64 -3.14 -2.89
CA ARG A 14 7.71 -4.16 -2.88
C ARG A 14 7.75 -4.93 -1.56
N PHE A 15 7.48 -4.24 -0.44
CA PHE A 15 7.35 -4.83 0.89
C PHE A 15 6.12 -5.71 0.96
N VAL A 16 4.97 -5.27 0.43
CA VAL A 16 3.77 -6.10 0.42
C VAL A 16 3.97 -7.37 -0.42
N LYS A 17 4.58 -7.27 -1.61
CA LYS A 17 4.95 -8.45 -2.41
C LYS A 17 5.87 -9.41 -1.63
N LYS A 18 6.88 -8.89 -0.92
CA LYS A 18 7.79 -9.70 -0.08
C LYS A 18 7.06 -10.32 1.12
N ALA A 19 6.21 -9.57 1.80
CA ALA A 19 5.45 -10.03 2.97
C ALA A 19 4.45 -11.13 2.60
N LEU A 20 3.80 -11.01 1.44
CA LEU A 20 2.88 -12.01 0.89
C LEU A 20 3.59 -13.19 0.21
N LYS A 21 4.93 -13.19 0.13
CA LYS A 21 5.73 -14.19 -0.59
C LYS A 21 5.28 -14.38 -2.05
N CYS A 22 4.81 -13.29 -2.68
CA CYS A 22 4.42 -13.33 -4.10
C CYS A 22 5.63 -13.62 -4.98
N GLN A 23 5.38 -14.32 -6.08
CA GLN A 23 6.43 -14.55 -7.08
C GLN A 23 6.81 -13.25 -7.79
N PRO A 24 8.06 -13.11 -8.26
CA PRO A 24 8.49 -11.92 -9.00
C PRO A 24 7.68 -11.70 -10.28
N ASP A 25 7.16 -12.78 -10.88
CA ASP A 25 6.34 -12.76 -12.09
C ASP A 25 4.87 -12.39 -11.83
N GLU A 26 4.41 -12.44 -10.57
CA GLU A 26 3.04 -12.08 -10.23
C GLU A 26 2.84 -10.55 -10.23
N SER A 27 1.83 -10.13 -10.97
CA SER A 27 1.28 -8.78 -10.89
C SER A 27 0.52 -8.63 -9.57
N LEU A 28 0.81 -7.57 -8.80
CA LEU A 28 0.12 -7.27 -7.55
C LEU A 28 -0.36 -5.82 -7.60
N PHE A 29 -1.67 -5.67 -7.62
CA PHE A 29 -2.37 -4.39 -7.62
C PHE A 29 -2.81 -4.08 -6.20
N LEU A 30 -2.52 -2.88 -5.71
CA LEU A 30 -2.91 -2.42 -4.38
C LEU A 30 -3.92 -1.30 -4.52
N TYR A 31 -5.06 -1.43 -3.87
CA TYR A 31 -6.17 -0.49 -3.89
C TYR A 31 -6.36 0.12 -2.52
N VAL A 32 -6.55 1.43 -2.51
CA VAL A 32 -6.86 2.21 -1.30
C VAL A 32 -8.36 2.44 -1.27
N ASN A 33 -8.97 2.20 -0.11
CA ASN A 33 -10.43 2.33 0.08
C ASN A 33 -11.28 1.58 -0.98
N GLN A 34 -10.76 0.48 -1.54
CA GLN A 34 -11.43 -0.29 -2.59
C GLN A 34 -11.82 0.53 -3.84
N ALA A 35 -11.15 1.66 -4.08
CA ALA A 35 -11.58 2.61 -5.11
C ALA A 35 -10.52 2.85 -6.18
N PHE A 36 -9.25 3.06 -5.79
CA PHE A 36 -8.21 3.48 -6.75
C PHE A 36 -6.85 2.86 -6.45
N LEU A 37 -6.03 2.77 -7.51
CA LEU A 37 -4.62 2.39 -7.45
C LEU A 37 -3.81 3.64 -7.10
N PRO A 38 -3.15 3.70 -5.93
CA PRO A 38 -2.23 4.78 -5.65
C PRO A 38 -1.01 4.65 -6.55
N ALA A 39 -0.37 5.78 -6.84
CA ALA A 39 0.85 5.79 -7.63
C ALA A 39 1.92 4.87 -7.00
N PRO A 40 2.68 4.10 -7.79
CA PRO A 40 3.66 3.13 -7.28
C PRO A 40 4.83 3.77 -6.54
N ASP A 41 5.07 5.07 -6.77
CA ASP A 41 6.10 5.87 -6.09
C ASP A 41 5.61 6.45 -4.75
N ARG A 42 4.31 6.38 -4.47
CA ARG A 42 3.70 7.04 -3.31
C ARG A 42 3.94 6.23 -2.03
N ASP A 43 4.58 6.85 -1.05
CA ASP A 43 4.83 6.22 0.26
C ASP A 43 3.54 5.97 1.05
N PHE A 44 3.54 4.90 1.85
CA PHE A 44 2.43 4.58 2.75
C PHE A 44 2.14 5.66 3.79
N GLY A 45 3.15 6.47 4.16
CA GLY A 45 2.96 7.60 5.07
C GLY A 45 1.99 8.65 4.52
N GLY A 46 2.14 9.03 3.25
CA GLY A 46 1.21 9.97 2.60
C GLY A 46 -0.18 9.37 2.36
N LEU A 47 -0.24 8.06 2.10
CA LEU A 47 -1.53 7.34 2.03
C LEU A 47 -2.24 7.29 3.38
N TYR A 48 -1.49 7.06 4.46
CA TYR A 48 -2.03 7.04 5.81
C TYR A 48 -2.51 8.44 6.25
N ASP A 49 -1.83 9.51 5.84
CA ASP A 49 -2.25 10.87 6.15
C ASP A 49 -3.60 11.23 5.47
N CYS A 50 -3.78 10.83 4.21
CA CYS A 50 -5.00 11.14 3.45
C CYS A 50 -6.15 10.15 3.66
N PHE A 51 -5.85 8.85 3.85
CA PHE A 51 -6.83 7.75 3.84
C PHE A 51 -6.76 6.87 5.09
N GLY A 52 -5.87 7.17 6.03
CA GLY A 52 -5.83 6.46 7.31
C GLY A 52 -7.09 6.75 8.12
N ALA A 53 -7.66 5.70 8.70
CA ALA A 53 -8.82 5.78 9.57
C ALA A 53 -8.53 4.96 10.84
N ASP A 54 -8.96 5.43 12.01
CA ASP A 54 -8.87 4.64 13.26
C ASP A 54 -7.44 4.18 13.61
N GLY A 55 -6.43 4.98 13.24
CA GLY A 55 -5.03 4.61 13.50
C GLY A 55 -4.45 3.55 12.56
N LYS A 56 -5.19 3.15 11.51
CA LYS A 56 -4.83 2.09 10.56
C LYS A 56 -5.07 2.54 9.11
N LEU A 57 -4.32 1.94 8.18
CA LEU A 57 -4.53 2.11 6.75
C LEU A 57 -4.96 0.76 6.17
N THR A 58 -6.18 0.71 5.62
CA THR A 58 -6.70 -0.49 4.97
C THR A 58 -6.35 -0.47 3.50
N LEU A 59 -5.66 -1.53 3.05
CA LEU A 59 -5.28 -1.72 1.65
C LEU A 59 -5.85 -3.04 1.16
N HIS A 60 -6.41 -3.03 -0.05
CA HIS A 60 -6.94 -4.21 -0.72
C HIS A 60 -5.98 -4.61 -1.82
N TYR A 61 -5.54 -5.87 -1.86
CA TYR A 61 -4.66 -6.35 -2.92
C TYR A 61 -5.42 -7.26 -3.87
N CYS A 62 -5.05 -7.23 -5.15
CA CYS A 62 -5.57 -8.15 -6.16
C CYS A 62 -4.44 -8.56 -7.12
N LYS A 63 -4.51 -9.79 -7.65
CA LYS A 63 -3.52 -10.28 -8.63
C LYS A 63 -3.83 -9.84 -10.06
N THR A 64 -5.11 -9.58 -10.32
CA THR A 64 -5.62 -9.03 -11.57
C THR A 64 -6.10 -7.61 -11.32
N GLN A 65 -6.12 -6.78 -12.38
CA GLN A 65 -6.75 -5.47 -12.28
C GLN A 65 -8.24 -5.67 -12.01
N ALA A 66 -8.71 -5.20 -10.85
CA ALA A 66 -10.09 -5.36 -10.40
C ALA A 66 -10.92 -4.09 -10.61
N TRP A 67 -10.28 -2.93 -10.45
CA TRP A 67 -10.88 -1.61 -10.67
C TRP A 67 -9.94 -0.78 -11.56
N GLY A 68 -10.52 -0.01 -12.49
CA GLY A 68 -9.86 0.83 -13.48
C GLY A 68 -10.46 2.22 -13.49
#